data_AF-A0ABC9YGP3-F1
#
_entry.id   AF-A0ABC9YGP3-F1
#
_cell.length_a   1.000
_cell.length_b   1.000
_cell.length_c   1.000
_cell.angle_alpha   90.00
_cell.angle_beta   90.00
_cell.angle_gamma   90.00
#
_symmetry.space_group_name_H-M   'P 1'
#
loop_
_entity.id
_entity.type
_entity.pdbx_description
1 polymer ?
#
loop_
_entity_poly.entity_id
_entity_poly.type
_entity_poly.pdbx_seq_one_letter_code
_entity_poly.pdbx_strand_id
1 'polypeptide(L)'
;MDEEPTKSLWVRIKGSAGAGDIIVGVCYRPPDQGDRADEALYRQIGAASRSQALVLMGDFNHPDICWRGNAAEHKQSRKFLECTDDNFLLQVIEEPTRRGAMLDLVLTNKEGLVGDVKLKGSLGCSDHEMVEFRILRAVRRAHSKLATLDFRRADFGLFRDLLGRIPWGKALEGRGAQDSWLIFKGHLLQAQEQCIPAKRKSSKNTKGPACMDKELLGKVKHKKKAFRGWKKSQVTWEEYRETV
;
A
#
# COMPACT_ATOMS: atom_id res chain seq x y z
N MET A 1 -27.08 -3.21 7.82
CA MET A 1 -25.94 -4.04 8.26
C MET A 1 -24.76 -3.10 8.36
N ASP A 2 -24.41 -2.71 9.59
CA ASP A 2 -23.26 -1.85 9.84
C ASP A 2 -22.00 -2.68 9.59
N GLU A 3 -21.42 -2.58 8.39
CA GLU A 3 -20.03 -2.93 8.19
C GLU A 3 -19.20 -1.99 9.06
N GLU A 4 -18.63 -2.52 10.14
CA GLU A 4 -17.74 -1.75 10.99
C GLU A 4 -16.48 -1.40 10.20
N PRO A 5 -16.06 -0.12 10.19
CA PRO A 5 -15.03 0.35 9.29
C PRO A 5 -13.66 -0.06 9.83
N THR A 6 -13.28 -1.31 9.63
CA THR A 6 -11.87 -1.69 9.68
C THR A 6 -11.14 -0.86 8.62
N LYS A 7 -10.07 -0.16 8.99
CA LYS A 7 -9.24 0.58 8.03
C LYS A 7 -8.29 -0.39 7.34
N SER A 8 -8.86 -1.28 6.53
CA SER A 8 -8.15 -2.34 5.81
C SER A 8 -8.52 -2.33 4.32
N LEU A 9 -7.57 -2.71 3.48
CA LEU A 9 -7.76 -2.93 2.05
C LEU A 9 -7.15 -4.27 1.67
N TRP A 10 -7.93 -5.09 0.98
CA TRP A 10 -7.55 -6.44 0.58
C TRP A 10 -7.59 -6.57 -0.95
N VAL A 11 -6.52 -7.13 -1.52
CA VAL A 11 -6.39 -7.35 -2.96
C VAL A 11 -5.97 -8.79 -3.21
N ARG A 12 -6.62 -9.42 -4.20
CA ARG A 12 -6.21 -10.74 -4.71
C ARG A 12 -5.34 -10.58 -5.95
N ILE A 13 -4.09 -10.97 -5.84
CA ILE A 13 -3.14 -11.03 -6.97
C ILE A 13 -3.22 -12.43 -7.59
N LYS A 14 -3.83 -12.51 -8.76
CA LYS A 14 -4.04 -13.80 -9.44
C LYS A 14 -2.72 -14.50 -9.79
N GLY A 15 -2.69 -15.81 -9.56
CA GLY A 15 -1.68 -16.75 -10.02
C GLY A 15 -1.62 -16.84 -11.54
N SER A 16 -0.47 -17.22 -12.10
CA SER A 16 -0.47 -17.93 -13.39
C SER A 16 -0.99 -19.35 -13.16
N ALA A 17 -1.39 -20.07 -14.21
CA ALA A 17 -1.86 -21.44 -14.10
C ALA A 17 -0.92 -22.29 -13.21
N GLY A 18 -1.46 -22.86 -12.13
CA GLY A 18 -0.73 -23.69 -11.16
C GLY A 18 0.03 -22.96 -10.04
N ALA A 19 0.16 -21.63 -10.05
CA ALA A 19 0.96 -20.88 -9.07
C ALA A 19 0.19 -20.41 -7.81
N GLY A 20 -1.12 -20.58 -7.77
CA GLY A 20 -1.97 -20.09 -6.68
C GLY A 20 -2.15 -18.57 -6.68
N ASP A 21 -3.27 -18.11 -6.11
CA ASP A 21 -3.51 -16.69 -5.88
C ASP A 21 -2.80 -16.24 -4.59
N ILE A 22 -2.38 -14.97 -4.54
CA ILE A 22 -1.85 -14.34 -3.32
C ILE A 22 -2.85 -13.30 -2.85
N ILE A 23 -3.25 -13.36 -1.58
CA ILE A 23 -3.96 -12.28 -0.93
C ILE A 23 -2.96 -11.30 -0.35
N VAL A 24 -3.14 -10.02 -0.65
CA VAL A 24 -2.35 -8.94 -0.08
C VAL A 24 -3.29 -8.02 0.68
N GLY A 25 -3.06 -7.86 1.97
CA GLY A 25 -3.80 -6.94 2.84
C GLY A 25 -2.92 -5.79 3.31
N VAL A 26 -3.47 -4.59 3.36
CA VAL A 26 -2.89 -3.46 4.10
C VAL A 26 -3.88 -3.00 5.16
N CYS A 27 -3.41 -2.85 6.39
CA CYS A 27 -4.24 -2.48 7.54
C CYS A 27 -3.65 -1.28 8.29
N TYR A 28 -4.52 -0.45 8.84
CA TYR A 28 -4.17 0.56 9.82
C TYR A 28 -5.07 0.38 11.04
N ARG A 29 -4.51 -0.03 12.17
CA ARG A 29 -5.24 -0.11 13.45
C ARG A 29 -4.85 1.10 14.30
N PRO A 30 -5.77 2.05 14.56
CA PRO A 30 -5.52 3.16 15.48
C PRO A 30 -5.13 2.65 16.88
N PRO A 31 -4.30 3.40 17.64
CA PRO A 31 -3.85 2.99 18.98
C PRO A 31 -5.01 2.85 19.98
N ASP A 32 -6.05 3.67 19.85
CA ASP A 32 -7.24 3.74 20.69
C ASP A 32 -8.44 2.94 20.13
N GLN A 33 -8.19 2.01 19.20
CA GLN A 33 -9.24 1.20 18.61
C GLN A 33 -9.95 0.32 19.66
N GLY A 34 -11.28 0.29 19.61
CA GLY A 34 -12.10 -0.51 20.51
C GLY A 34 -12.19 -1.99 20.11
N ASP A 35 -12.47 -2.84 21.10
CA ASP A 35 -12.49 -4.30 20.97
C ASP A 35 -13.34 -4.82 19.80
N ARG A 36 -14.50 -4.20 19.52
CA ARG A 36 -15.39 -4.65 18.44
C ARG A 36 -14.78 -4.49 17.05
N ALA A 37 -14.06 -3.38 16.81
CA ALA A 37 -13.35 -3.14 15.56
C ALA A 37 -12.10 -4.03 15.42
N ASP A 38 -11.39 -4.28 16.54
CA ASP A 38 -10.30 -5.25 16.58
C ASP A 38 -10.81 -6.66 16.22
N GLU A 39 -11.92 -7.11 16.79
CA GLU A 39 -12.52 -8.41 16.46
C GLU A 39 -12.93 -8.52 14.99
N ALA A 40 -13.50 -7.46 14.42
CA ALA A 40 -13.83 -7.42 12.99
C ALA A 40 -12.58 -7.57 12.12
N LEU A 41 -11.49 -6.86 12.46
CA LEU A 41 -10.20 -6.98 11.79
C LEU A 41 -9.65 -8.41 11.91
N TYR A 42 -9.70 -9.02 13.10
CA TYR A 42 -9.21 -10.38 13.32
C TYR A 42 -9.99 -11.42 12.53
N ARG A 43 -11.31 -11.27 12.39
CA ARG A 43 -12.12 -12.12 11.50
C ARG A 43 -11.71 -12.00 10.04
N GLN A 44 -11.40 -10.79 9.56
CA GLN A 44 -10.89 -10.59 8.19
C GLN A 44 -9.53 -11.25 7.99
N ILE A 45 -8.63 -11.08 8.96
CA ILE A 45 -7.30 -11.73 8.96
C ILE A 45 -7.47 -13.26 8.90
N GLY A 46 -8.34 -13.82 9.75
CA GLY A 46 -8.59 -15.25 9.79
C GLY A 46 -9.32 -15.81 8.55
N ALA A 47 -10.11 -15.01 7.85
CA ALA A 47 -10.65 -15.40 6.55
C ALA A 47 -9.55 -15.38 5.46
N ALA A 48 -8.67 -14.38 5.48
CA ALA A 48 -7.59 -14.22 4.52
C ALA A 48 -6.48 -15.28 4.69
N SER A 49 -6.16 -15.66 5.93
CA SER A 49 -5.11 -16.63 6.29
C SER A 49 -5.36 -18.04 5.73
N ARG A 50 -6.63 -18.38 5.45
CA ARG A 50 -7.02 -19.63 4.79
C ARG A 50 -6.63 -19.71 3.32
N SER A 51 -6.16 -18.61 2.73
CA SER A 51 -5.68 -18.58 1.36
C SER A 51 -4.32 -19.28 1.25
N GLN A 52 -4.00 -19.83 0.08
CA GLN A 52 -2.72 -20.52 -0.16
C GLN A 52 -1.49 -19.64 0.14
N ALA A 53 -1.61 -18.34 -0.04
CA ALA A 53 -0.57 -17.37 0.23
C ALA A 53 -1.18 -16.04 0.67
N LEU A 54 -0.72 -15.51 1.80
CA LEU A 54 -1.11 -14.23 2.36
C LEU A 54 0.13 -13.40 2.67
N VAL A 55 0.07 -12.11 2.32
CA VAL A 55 0.96 -11.06 2.84
C VAL A 55 0.08 -9.95 3.40
N LEU A 56 0.12 -9.76 4.71
CA LEU A 56 -0.59 -8.69 5.42
C LEU A 56 0.44 -7.70 5.93
N MET A 57 0.20 -6.40 5.76
CA MET A 57 1.13 -5.36 6.18
C MET A 57 0.42 -4.14 6.76
N GLY A 58 1.15 -3.33 7.51
CA GLY A 58 0.70 -2.00 7.94
C GLY A 58 0.99 -1.73 9.41
N ASP A 59 0.41 -0.65 9.93
CA ASP A 59 0.63 -0.20 11.30
C ASP A 59 -0.48 -0.71 12.21
N PHE A 60 -0.11 -1.55 13.17
CA PHE A 60 -1.02 -2.23 14.10
C PHE A 60 -1.04 -1.57 15.49
N ASN A 61 -0.13 -0.63 15.79
CA ASN A 61 -0.08 0.06 17.08
C ASN A 61 -0.15 -0.86 18.32
N HIS A 62 0.58 -1.98 18.32
CA HIS A 62 0.76 -2.87 19.47
C HIS A 62 2.22 -2.79 20.00
N PRO A 63 2.60 -1.71 20.71
CA PRO A 63 4.00 -1.44 21.10
C PRO A 63 4.59 -2.44 22.10
N ASP A 64 3.74 -3.10 22.89
CA ASP A 64 4.11 -3.96 24.00
C ASP A 64 4.25 -5.44 23.62
N ILE A 65 4.12 -5.77 22.33
CA ILE A 65 4.35 -7.13 21.85
C ILE A 65 5.85 -7.42 21.80
N CYS A 66 6.26 -8.42 22.57
CA CYS A 66 7.56 -9.03 22.46
C CYS A 66 7.49 -10.21 21.48
N TRP A 67 7.78 -9.95 20.20
CA TRP A 67 7.77 -10.97 19.14
C TRP A 67 8.74 -12.13 19.40
N ARG A 68 9.91 -11.86 20.00
CA ARG A 68 10.89 -12.91 20.35
C ARG A 68 10.39 -13.82 21.47
N GLY A 69 9.68 -13.26 22.44
CA GLY A 69 9.17 -13.97 23.62
C GLY A 69 7.75 -14.47 23.47
N ASN A 70 7.10 -14.21 22.33
CA ASN A 70 5.68 -14.45 22.06
C ASN A 70 4.77 -14.03 23.23
N ALA A 71 4.93 -12.78 23.71
CA ALA A 71 4.20 -12.28 24.85
C ALA A 71 3.79 -10.81 24.67
N ALA A 72 2.70 -10.41 25.35
CA ALA A 72 2.25 -9.03 25.40
C ALA A 72 1.63 -8.68 26.76
N GLU A 73 1.82 -7.44 27.21
CA GLU A 73 1.38 -6.95 28.52
C GLU A 73 -0.12 -6.61 28.52
N HIS A 74 -0.59 -5.97 27.44
CA HIS A 74 -1.94 -5.47 27.31
C HIS A 74 -2.85 -6.53 26.72
N LYS A 75 -4.10 -6.55 27.19
CA LYS A 75 -5.13 -7.50 26.73
C LYS A 75 -5.36 -7.43 25.22
N GLN A 76 -5.37 -6.24 24.63
CA GLN A 76 -5.60 -6.07 23.19
C GLN A 76 -4.44 -6.65 22.37
N SER A 77 -3.20 -6.38 22.78
CA SER A 77 -2.00 -6.93 22.15
C SER A 77 -1.92 -8.46 22.29
N ARG A 78 -2.34 -9.01 23.44
CA ARG A 78 -2.48 -10.48 23.61
C ARG A 78 -3.49 -11.08 22.64
N LYS A 79 -4.69 -10.49 22.51
CA LYS A 79 -5.70 -10.95 21.55
C LYS A 79 -5.19 -10.92 20.11
N PHE A 80 -4.43 -9.88 19.75
CA PHE A 80 -3.81 -9.81 18.42
C PHE A 80 -2.77 -10.91 18.22
N LEU A 81 -1.93 -11.17 19.23
CA LEU A 81 -0.92 -12.21 19.18
C LEU A 81 -1.54 -13.62 19.10
N GLU A 82 -2.60 -13.88 19.88
CA GLU A 82 -3.42 -15.09 19.77
C GLU A 82 -3.99 -15.25 18.36
N CYS A 83 -4.52 -14.16 17.78
CA CYS A 83 -5.01 -14.16 16.40
C CYS A 83 -3.90 -14.47 15.38
N THR A 84 -2.68 -13.96 15.56
CA THR A 84 -1.57 -14.31 14.66
C THR A 84 -1.18 -15.78 14.78
N ASP A 85 -1.14 -16.31 16.00
CA ASP A 85 -0.77 -17.69 16.29
C ASP A 85 -1.82 -18.68 15.77
N ASP A 86 -3.10 -18.44 16.05
CA ASP A 86 -4.24 -19.26 15.59
C ASP A 86 -4.32 -19.34 14.05
N ASN A 87 -3.77 -18.34 13.36
CA ASN A 87 -3.75 -18.23 11.91
C ASN A 87 -2.40 -18.57 11.27
N PHE A 88 -1.44 -19.09 12.05
CA PHE A 88 -0.10 -19.46 11.62
C PHE A 88 0.62 -18.33 10.85
N LEU A 89 0.46 -17.09 11.34
CA LEU A 89 1.06 -15.91 10.73
C LEU A 89 2.45 -15.65 11.30
N LEU A 90 3.42 -15.50 10.40
CA LEU A 90 4.80 -15.19 10.71
C LEU A 90 5.05 -13.70 10.53
N GLN A 91 5.53 -13.03 11.58
CA GLN A 91 6.06 -11.67 11.51
C GLN A 91 7.50 -11.69 10.98
N VAL A 92 7.75 -10.97 9.87
CA VAL A 92 9.05 -11.02 9.17
C VAL A 92 9.95 -9.81 9.40
N ILE A 93 9.46 -8.80 10.13
CA ILE A 93 10.27 -7.63 10.51
C ILE A 93 11.01 -7.95 11.81
N GLU A 94 12.31 -7.67 11.85
CA GLU A 94 13.18 -7.95 13.00
C GLU A 94 13.64 -6.68 13.74
N GLU A 95 13.54 -5.51 13.09
CA GLU A 95 14.00 -4.22 13.63
C GLU A 95 12.78 -3.33 13.98
N PRO A 96 12.83 -2.53 15.06
CA PRO A 96 11.77 -1.58 15.39
C PRO A 96 11.47 -0.59 14.26
N THR A 97 10.20 -0.23 14.10
CA THR A 97 9.75 0.67 13.01
C THR A 97 9.41 2.07 13.50
N ARG A 98 9.32 2.30 14.82
CA ARG A 98 9.11 3.62 15.40
C ARG A 98 9.70 3.70 16.81
N ARG A 99 10.70 4.56 17.02
CA ARG A 99 11.25 4.90 18.36
C ARG A 99 11.52 3.69 19.28
N GLY A 100 12.01 2.58 18.73
CA GLY A 100 12.31 1.37 19.50
C GLY A 100 11.16 0.36 19.64
N ALA A 101 9.95 0.69 19.18
CA ALA A 101 8.82 -0.22 19.11
C ALA A 101 8.58 -0.75 17.67
N MET A 102 8.09 -1.99 17.56
CA MET A 102 7.71 -2.61 16.28
C MET A 102 6.20 -2.49 16.09
N LEU A 103 5.77 -1.40 15.45
CA LEU A 103 4.35 -1.09 15.24
C LEU A 103 3.88 -1.47 13.83
N ASP A 104 4.76 -1.28 12.86
CA ASP A 104 4.54 -1.68 11.49
C ASP A 104 4.95 -3.14 11.33
N LEU A 105 4.02 -3.97 10.87
CA LEU A 105 4.19 -5.41 10.76
C LEU A 105 4.08 -5.86 9.31
N VAL A 106 4.74 -6.96 9.00
CA VAL A 106 4.54 -7.72 7.76
C VAL A 106 4.34 -9.17 8.15
N LEU A 107 3.09 -9.60 8.10
CA LEU A 107 2.65 -10.94 8.47
C LEU A 107 2.45 -11.80 7.22
N THR A 108 2.87 -13.07 7.27
CA THR A 108 2.64 -14.03 6.19
C THR A 108 2.34 -15.42 6.71
N ASN A 109 1.45 -16.15 6.04
CA ASN A 109 1.14 -17.54 6.36
C ASN A 109 2.04 -18.56 5.63
N LYS A 110 3.05 -18.07 4.89
CA LYS A 110 3.90 -18.90 4.06
C LYS A 110 5.36 -18.47 4.18
N GLU A 111 6.16 -19.34 4.75
CA GLU A 111 7.61 -19.14 4.86
C GLU A 111 8.25 -18.97 3.48
N GLY A 112 9.20 -18.05 3.38
CA GLY A 112 9.89 -17.71 2.13
C GLY A 112 9.05 -16.96 1.10
N LEU A 113 7.77 -16.65 1.37
CA LEU A 113 6.96 -15.79 0.48
C LEU A 113 7.43 -14.33 0.52
N VAL A 114 7.86 -13.86 1.68
CA VAL A 114 8.40 -12.51 1.85
C VAL A 114 9.91 -12.61 2.08
N GLY A 115 10.68 -11.81 1.34
CA GLY A 115 12.14 -11.76 1.47
C GLY A 115 12.70 -10.36 1.25
N ASP A 116 14.02 -10.22 1.44
CA ASP A 116 14.73 -8.93 1.28
C ASP A 116 14.17 -7.79 2.15
N VAL A 117 13.63 -8.09 3.33
CA VAL A 117 13.05 -7.11 4.26
C VAL A 117 14.13 -6.17 4.81
N LYS A 118 13.96 -4.86 4.64
CA LYS A 118 14.93 -3.82 5.00
C LYS A 118 14.23 -2.53 5.43
N LEU A 119 14.66 -1.94 6.53
CA LEU A 119 14.31 -0.56 6.87
C LEU A 119 15.10 0.44 6.02
N LYS A 120 14.44 1.52 5.59
CA LYS A 120 14.98 2.53 4.66
C LYS A 120 15.07 3.95 5.22
N GLY A 121 14.86 4.14 6.52
CA GLY A 121 14.75 5.46 7.10
C GLY A 121 13.32 5.97 7.06
N SER A 122 13.04 6.95 7.91
CA SER A 122 11.84 7.78 7.82
C SER A 122 11.61 8.36 6.43
N LEU A 123 10.34 8.48 6.00
CA LEU A 123 9.97 9.23 4.80
C LEU A 123 9.59 10.67 5.15
N GLY A 124 10.45 11.63 4.78
CA GLY A 124 10.27 13.03 5.18
C GLY A 124 10.26 13.17 6.69
N CYS A 125 9.30 13.92 7.23
CA CYS A 125 9.13 14.15 8.67
C CYS A 125 8.41 13.00 9.41
N SER A 126 8.16 11.86 8.77
CA SER A 126 7.53 10.72 9.45
C SER A 126 8.41 10.23 10.59
N ASP A 127 7.79 9.90 11.72
CA ASP A 127 8.45 9.23 12.84
C ASP A 127 8.47 7.70 12.71
N HIS A 128 7.87 7.15 11.64
CA HIS A 128 7.94 5.73 11.26
C HIS A 128 9.02 5.49 10.20
N GLU A 129 9.68 4.34 10.33
CA GLU A 129 10.66 3.82 9.39
C GLU A 129 9.97 3.19 8.17
N MET A 130 10.46 3.49 6.96
CA MET A 130 9.96 2.84 5.76
C MET A 130 10.44 1.38 5.70
N VAL A 131 9.50 0.45 5.60
CA VAL A 131 9.77 -0.98 5.36
C VAL A 131 9.78 -1.27 3.86
N GLU A 132 10.91 -1.75 3.32
CA GLU A 132 11.02 -2.28 1.95
C GLU A 132 11.17 -3.80 2.01
N PHE A 133 10.35 -4.54 1.27
CA PHE A 133 10.46 -6.00 1.15
C PHE A 133 10.05 -6.47 -0.25
N ARG A 134 10.26 -7.75 -0.54
CA ARG A 134 9.85 -8.41 -1.79
C ARG A 134 8.89 -9.54 -1.50
N ILE A 135 7.80 -9.58 -2.26
CA ILE A 135 6.93 -10.76 -2.35
C ILE A 135 7.52 -11.67 -3.42
N LEU A 136 8.12 -12.77 -3.00
CA LEU A 136 8.82 -13.74 -3.83
C LEU A 136 7.80 -14.67 -4.51
N ARG A 137 7.74 -14.59 -5.84
CA ARG A 137 6.92 -15.50 -6.63
C ARG A 137 7.62 -15.85 -7.93
N ALA A 138 7.56 -17.13 -8.30
CA ALA A 138 7.92 -17.57 -9.64
C ALA A 138 6.87 -17.05 -10.64
N VAL A 139 7.16 -15.92 -11.27
CA VAL A 139 6.27 -15.33 -12.27
C VAL A 139 6.88 -15.56 -13.64
N ARG A 140 6.20 -16.31 -14.52
CA ARG A 140 6.42 -16.12 -15.96
C ARG A 140 5.98 -14.69 -16.26
N ARG A 141 6.93 -13.85 -16.65
CA ARG A 141 6.72 -12.42 -16.93
C ARG A 141 5.65 -12.29 -18.02
N ALA A 142 4.38 -12.23 -17.64
CA ALA A 142 3.32 -11.89 -18.56
C ALA A 142 3.60 -10.44 -18.97
N HIS A 143 3.69 -10.19 -20.27
CA HIS A 143 3.71 -8.83 -20.76
C HIS A 143 2.39 -8.19 -20.33
N SER A 144 2.44 -7.33 -19.30
CA SER A 144 1.27 -6.53 -18.96
C SER A 144 0.99 -5.67 -20.19
N LYS A 145 -0.11 -5.97 -20.89
CA LYS A 145 -0.67 -5.12 -21.93
C LYS A 145 -1.35 -3.92 -21.26
N LEU A 146 -0.63 -3.24 -20.36
CA LEU A 146 -1.13 -2.06 -19.69
C LEU A 146 -1.16 -0.94 -20.72
N ALA A 147 -2.36 -0.63 -21.19
CA ALA A 147 -2.64 0.56 -21.96
C ALA A 147 -2.71 1.74 -20.98
N THR A 148 -1.91 2.76 -21.20
CA THR A 148 -1.96 4.02 -20.43
C THR A 148 -2.38 5.13 -21.36
N LEU A 149 -3.18 6.08 -20.88
CA LEU A 149 -3.57 7.25 -21.66
C LEU A 149 -2.35 8.10 -22.04
N ASP A 150 -2.27 8.50 -23.31
CA ASP A 150 -1.20 9.34 -23.83
C ASP A 150 -1.62 10.81 -23.85
N PHE A 151 -1.53 11.45 -22.68
CA PHE A 151 -1.91 12.86 -22.51
C PHE A 151 -1.10 13.83 -23.39
N ARG A 152 0.06 13.41 -23.94
CA ARG A 152 0.82 14.23 -24.90
C ARG A 152 0.12 14.36 -26.25
N ARG A 153 -0.73 13.38 -26.59
CA ARG A 153 -1.50 13.33 -27.83
C ARG A 153 -3.00 13.57 -27.58
N ALA A 154 -3.36 14.03 -26.39
CA ALA A 154 -4.74 14.33 -26.06
C ALA A 154 -5.22 15.54 -26.85
N ASP A 155 -6.43 15.44 -27.41
CA ASP A 155 -7.14 16.60 -27.96
C ASP A 155 -7.89 17.31 -26.84
N PHE A 156 -7.21 18.26 -26.19
CA PHE A 156 -7.81 19.06 -25.12
C PHE A 156 -8.88 20.04 -25.61
N GLY A 157 -8.90 20.36 -26.92
CA GLY A 157 -9.96 21.16 -27.53
C GLY A 157 -11.27 20.38 -27.54
N LEU A 158 -11.25 19.21 -28.17
CA LEU A 158 -12.39 18.30 -28.20
C LEU A 158 -12.83 17.89 -26.79
N PHE A 159 -11.89 17.66 -25.87
CA PHE A 159 -12.21 17.30 -24.49
C PHE A 159 -13.00 18.40 -23.78
N ARG A 160 -12.61 19.67 -23.93
CA ARG A 160 -13.39 20.80 -23.39
C ARG A 160 -14.74 20.92 -24.07
N ASP A 161 -14.81 20.74 -25.38
CA ASP A 161 -16.06 20.85 -26.13
C ASP A 161 -17.08 19.79 -25.69
N LEU A 162 -16.65 18.53 -25.54
CA LEU A 162 -17.50 17.45 -25.06
C LEU A 162 -18.05 17.72 -23.66
N LEU A 163 -17.21 18.22 -22.75
CA LEU A 163 -17.65 18.57 -21.40
C LEU A 163 -18.49 19.85 -21.35
N GLY A 164 -18.19 20.83 -22.20
CA GLY A 164 -18.90 22.10 -22.27
C GLY A 164 -20.30 21.99 -22.88
N ARG A 165 -20.55 20.97 -23.71
CA ARG A 165 -21.87 20.69 -24.31
C ARG A 165 -22.86 20.06 -23.33
N ILE A 166 -22.39 19.56 -22.19
CA ILE A 166 -23.26 18.92 -21.21
C ILE A 166 -24.05 20.00 -20.47
N PRO A 167 -25.40 19.92 -20.41
CA PRO A 167 -26.21 20.85 -19.66
C PRO A 167 -26.13 20.54 -18.16
N TRP A 168 -24.99 20.86 -17.54
CA TRP A 168 -24.67 20.51 -16.14
C TRP A 168 -25.76 20.92 -15.15
N GLY A 169 -26.39 22.08 -15.38
CA GLY A 169 -27.53 22.53 -14.57
C GLY A 169 -28.63 21.48 -14.49
N LYS A 170 -29.07 20.90 -15.62
CA LYS A 170 -30.09 19.84 -15.65
C LYS A 170 -29.54 18.48 -15.21
N ALA A 171 -28.29 18.17 -15.54
CA ALA A 171 -27.69 16.88 -15.23
C ALA A 171 -27.56 16.65 -13.71
N LEU A 172 -27.30 17.73 -12.97
CA LEU A 172 -27.04 17.71 -11.53
C LEU A 172 -28.22 18.20 -10.68
N GLU A 173 -29.29 18.71 -11.29
CA GLU A 173 -30.46 19.25 -10.60
C GLU A 173 -31.11 18.21 -9.67
N GLY A 174 -31.37 18.62 -8.42
CA GLY A 174 -32.07 17.79 -7.43
C GLY A 174 -31.27 16.57 -6.94
N ARG A 175 -29.97 16.45 -7.26
CA ARG A 175 -29.15 15.30 -6.89
C ARG A 175 -28.23 15.57 -5.70
N GLY A 176 -28.01 14.54 -4.89
CA GLY A 176 -27.03 14.59 -3.81
C GLY A 176 -25.58 14.64 -4.32
N ALA A 177 -24.64 14.92 -3.42
CA ALA A 177 -23.21 15.05 -3.76
C ALA A 177 -22.64 13.77 -4.42
N GLN A 178 -23.00 12.59 -3.91
CA GLN A 178 -22.51 11.32 -4.43
C GLN A 178 -23.03 11.03 -5.84
N ASP A 179 -24.33 11.23 -6.08
CA ASP A 179 -24.94 11.01 -7.39
C ASP A 179 -24.41 11.99 -8.43
N SER A 180 -24.28 13.26 -8.03
CA SER A 180 -23.66 14.31 -8.85
C SER A 180 -22.22 13.95 -9.24
N TRP A 181 -21.43 13.43 -8.30
CA TRP A 181 -20.07 12.97 -8.56
C TRP A 181 -20.02 11.81 -9.56
N LEU A 182 -20.90 10.82 -9.42
CA LEU A 182 -20.95 9.67 -10.33
C LEU A 182 -21.28 10.09 -11.77
N ILE A 183 -22.23 11.02 -11.94
CA ILE A 183 -22.60 11.58 -13.25
C ILE A 183 -21.45 12.35 -13.88
N PHE A 184 -20.85 13.26 -13.11
CA PHE A 184 -19.67 14.01 -13.56
C PHE A 184 -18.54 13.08 -13.98
N LYS A 185 -18.21 12.10 -13.13
CA LYS A 185 -17.16 11.11 -13.41
C LYS A 185 -17.47 10.30 -14.66
N GLY A 186 -18.72 9.89 -14.85
CA GLY A 186 -19.15 9.16 -16.06
C GLY A 186 -18.87 9.95 -17.33
N HIS A 187 -19.33 11.20 -17.39
CA HIS A 187 -19.09 12.08 -18.53
C HIS A 187 -17.61 12.40 -18.75
N LEU A 188 -16.86 12.62 -17.67
CA LEU A 188 -15.41 12.85 -17.73
C LEU A 188 -14.68 11.66 -18.35
N LEU A 189 -14.99 10.44 -17.91
CA LEU A 189 -14.39 9.22 -18.43
C LEU A 189 -14.78 8.97 -19.90
N GLN A 190 -16.03 9.24 -20.27
CA GLN A 190 -16.50 9.12 -21.64
C GLN A 190 -15.79 10.11 -22.58
N ALA A 191 -15.62 11.36 -22.17
CA ALA A 191 -14.84 12.35 -22.93
C ALA A 191 -13.37 11.94 -23.01
N GLN A 192 -12.82 11.36 -21.93
CA GLN A 192 -11.43 10.95 -21.86
C GLN A 192 -11.12 9.82 -22.86
N GLU A 193 -12.02 8.85 -23.00
CA GLU A 193 -11.87 7.75 -23.96
C GLU A 193 -11.89 8.23 -25.41
N GLN A 194 -12.67 9.28 -25.71
CA GLN A 194 -12.75 9.84 -27.06
C GLN A 194 -11.57 10.74 -27.42
N CYS A 195 -11.06 11.50 -26.45
CA CYS A 195 -10.06 12.55 -26.71
C CYS A 195 -8.62 12.11 -26.45
N ILE A 196 -8.40 11.06 -25.66
CA ILE A 196 -7.07 10.69 -25.20
C ILE A 196 -6.71 9.28 -25.70
N PRO A 197 -5.84 9.17 -26.71
CA PRO A 197 -5.50 7.87 -27.25
C PRO A 197 -4.73 7.03 -26.22
N ALA A 198 -5.01 5.73 -26.21
CA ALA A 198 -4.29 4.79 -25.38
C ALA A 198 -2.93 4.44 -25.99
N LYS A 199 -1.86 4.57 -25.21
CA LYS A 199 -0.52 4.10 -25.57
C LYS A 199 -0.22 2.79 -24.86
N ARG A 200 0.29 1.84 -25.63
CA ARG A 200 0.84 0.59 -25.09
C ARG A 200 2.21 0.86 -24.51
N LYS A 201 2.44 0.52 -23.24
CA LYS A 201 3.80 0.47 -22.71
C LYS A 201 4.56 -0.67 -23.40
N SER A 202 5.59 -0.35 -24.18
CA SER A 202 6.53 -1.35 -24.66
C SER A 202 7.45 -1.75 -23.51
N SER A 203 7.68 -3.05 -23.34
CA SER A 203 8.56 -3.59 -22.29
C SER A 203 10.01 -3.13 -22.42
N LYS A 204 10.42 -2.62 -23.60
CA LYS A 204 11.81 -2.31 -23.94
C LYS A 204 12.37 -1.04 -23.30
N ASN A 205 11.55 -0.09 -22.85
CA ASN A 205 12.03 1.21 -22.34
C ASN A 205 11.63 1.51 -20.88
N THR A 206 11.66 0.50 -20.00
CA THR A 206 11.32 0.68 -18.59
C THR A 206 12.57 0.97 -17.74
N LYS A 207 13.07 2.21 -17.78
CA LYS A 207 13.89 2.75 -16.67
C LYS A 207 12.98 3.49 -15.68
N GLY A 208 12.03 2.77 -15.09
CA GLY A 208 11.25 3.23 -13.93
C GLY A 208 9.77 3.62 -14.18
N PRO A 209 9.01 3.88 -13.09
CA PRO A 209 7.65 4.41 -13.13
C PRO A 209 7.61 5.79 -13.80
N ALA A 210 6.49 6.14 -14.42
CA ALA A 210 6.32 7.42 -15.13
C ALA A 210 6.42 8.65 -14.21
N CYS A 211 6.22 8.48 -12.90
CA CYS A 211 6.34 9.54 -11.90
C CYS A 211 7.78 9.77 -11.41
N MET A 212 8.76 8.95 -11.79
CA MET A 212 10.16 9.13 -11.37
C MET A 212 10.96 9.89 -12.42
N ASP A 213 11.08 11.21 -12.25
CA ASP A 213 12.02 12.02 -13.02
C ASP A 213 13.45 11.96 -12.45
N LYS A 214 14.40 12.61 -13.14
CA LYS A 214 15.82 12.61 -12.73
C LYS A 214 16.04 13.32 -11.38
N GLU A 215 15.25 14.35 -11.07
CA GLU A 215 15.38 15.13 -9.84
C GLU A 215 14.95 14.29 -8.63
N LEU A 216 13.77 13.66 -8.71
CA LEU A 216 13.24 12.73 -7.72
C LEU A 216 14.20 11.56 -7.48
N LEU A 217 14.76 11.00 -8.55
CA LEU A 217 15.79 9.95 -8.43
C LEU A 217 17.04 10.46 -7.71
N GLY A 218 17.45 11.71 -7.93
CA GLY A 218 18.54 12.37 -7.20
C GLY A 218 18.23 12.47 -5.71
N LYS A 219 17.06 12.98 -5.33
CA LYS A 219 16.60 13.11 -3.95
C LYS A 219 16.54 11.76 -3.23
N VAL A 220 15.98 10.73 -3.88
CA VAL A 220 15.94 9.36 -3.33
C VAL A 220 17.34 8.81 -3.09
N LYS A 221 18.29 9.03 -4.02
CA LYS A 221 19.69 8.59 -3.84
C LYS A 221 20.38 9.32 -2.69
N HIS A 222 20.17 10.63 -2.59
CA HIS A 222 20.74 11.47 -1.54
C HIS A 222 20.26 11.02 -0.17
N LYS A 223 18.94 10.91 0.03
CA LYS A 223 18.33 10.33 1.24
C LYS A 223 18.91 8.96 1.59
N LYS A 224 18.97 8.03 0.62
CA LYS A 224 19.52 6.68 0.85
C LYS A 224 20.99 6.72 1.28
N LYS A 225 21.78 7.71 0.82
CA LYS A 225 23.18 7.88 1.23
C LYS A 225 23.26 8.38 2.68
N ALA A 226 22.47 9.40 3.03
CA ALA A 226 22.40 9.94 4.38
C ALA A 226 22.01 8.86 5.39
N PHE A 227 20.94 8.10 5.11
CA PHE A 227 20.48 6.99 5.96
C PHE A 227 21.56 5.92 6.18
N ARG A 228 22.33 5.56 5.14
CA ARG A 228 23.44 4.60 5.28
C ARG A 228 24.59 5.16 6.12
N GLY A 229 24.86 6.47 6.05
CA GLY A 229 25.85 7.13 6.89
C GLY A 229 25.45 7.08 8.35
N TRP A 230 24.20 7.47 8.65
CA TRP A 230 23.62 7.39 9.99
C TRP A 230 23.62 5.97 10.56
N LYS A 231 23.13 4.97 9.79
CA LYS A 231 23.09 3.56 10.25
C LYS A 231 24.49 2.97 10.51
N LYS A 232 25.54 3.56 9.94
CA LYS A 232 26.95 3.19 10.18
C LYS A 232 27.64 4.08 11.23
N SER A 233 26.89 4.92 11.94
CA SER A 233 27.40 5.89 12.92
C SER A 233 28.44 6.86 12.33
N GLN A 234 28.38 7.13 11.03
CA GLN A 234 29.27 8.09 10.35
C GLN A 234 28.74 9.53 10.38
N VAL A 235 27.47 9.70 10.72
CA VAL A 235 26.69 10.95 10.71
C VAL A 235 25.72 10.89 11.89
N THR A 236 25.48 12.01 12.58
CA THR A 236 24.55 12.05 13.73
C THR A 236 23.09 11.95 13.27
N TRP A 237 22.18 11.71 14.22
CA TRP A 237 20.74 11.72 13.93
C TRP A 237 20.25 13.10 13.50
N GLU A 238 20.78 14.16 14.12
CA GLU A 238 20.45 15.55 13.82
C GLU A 238 20.85 15.91 12.39
N GLU A 239 22.09 15.58 12.00
CA GLU A 239 22.61 15.78 10.65
C GLU A 239 21.82 14.99 9.60
N TYR A 240 21.43 13.75 9.91
CA TYR A 240 20.54 12.97 9.03
C TYR A 240 19.20 13.67 8.87
N ARG A 241 18.56 14.10 9.96
CA ARG A 241 17.21 14.70 9.96
C ARG A 241 17.14 16.00 9.16
N GLU A 242 18.19 16.82 9.17
CA GLU A 242 18.25 18.04 8.35
C GLU A 242 18.39 17.76 6.84
N THR A 243 18.81 16.54 6.48
CA THR A 243 19.06 16.14 5.09
C THR A 243 17.81 15.57 4.39
N VAL A 244 16.78 15.15 5.13
CA VAL A 244 15.63 14.36 4.61
C VAL A 244 14.33 15.14 4.54
#